data_AF-A0A357I2Z1-F1
#
_entry.id   AF-A0A357I2Z1-F1
#
_cell.length_a   1.000
_cell.length_b   1.000
_cell.length_c   1.000
_cell.angle_alpha   90.00
_cell.angle_beta   90.00
_cell.angle_gamma   90.00
#
_symmetry.space_group_name_H-M   'P 1'
#
loop_
_entity.id
_entity.type
_entity.pdbx_description
1 polymer ?
#
loop_
_entity_poly.entity_id
_entity_poly.type
_entity_poly.pdbx_seq_one_letter_code
_entity_poly.pdbx_strand_id
1 'polypeptide(L)' 'MPEKDTEFVHLHVHTDHSLLDGCSRVDKLCGRAAELGMKALSITDHGVLYGLTSFFKQAE' A
#
# COMPACT_ATOMS: atom_id res chain seq x y z
N MET A 1 -6.92 30.00 8.71
CA MET A 1 -6.49 29.55 7.36
C MET A 1 -7.14 28.20 7.16
N PRO A 2 -7.75 27.88 6.00
CA PRO A 2 -8.19 26.51 5.77
C PRO A 2 -6.95 25.62 5.85
N GLU A 3 -7.05 24.56 6.64
CA GLU A 3 -6.02 23.53 6.75
C GLU A 3 -5.73 23.04 5.32
N LYS A 4 -4.46 23.05 4.92
CA LYS A 4 -4.09 22.66 3.56
C LYS A 4 -4.36 21.16 3.45
N ASP A 5 -5.38 20.77 2.66
CA ASP A 5 -5.66 19.38 2.31
C ASP A 5 -4.45 18.79 1.56
N THR A 6 -3.46 18.31 2.31
CA THR A 6 -2.38 17.47 1.80
C THR A 6 -2.76 16.00 1.97
N GLU A 7 -3.97 15.64 1.54
CA GLU A 7 -4.33 14.23 1.40
C GLU A 7 -3.55 13.65 0.23
N PHE A 8 -2.67 12.70 0.53
CA PHE A 8 -1.83 12.04 -0.47
C PHE A 8 -1.99 10.52 -0.35
N VAL A 9 -2.11 9.86 -1.50
CA VAL A 9 -2.32 8.42 -1.60
C VAL A 9 -1.39 7.86 -2.68
N HIS A 10 -0.68 6.79 -2.33
CA HIS A 10 0.08 6.02 -3.32
C HIS A 10 -0.85 5.09 -4.09
N LEU A 11 -0.93 5.30 -5.41
CA LEU A 11 -1.76 4.50 -6.31
C LEU A 11 -0.96 3.50 -7.18
N HIS A 12 0.37 3.53 -7.11
CA HIS A 12 1.26 2.57 -7.76
C HIS A 12 2.33 2.12 -6.76
N VAL A 13 2.19 0.89 -6.27
CA VAL A 13 3.06 0.33 -5.23
C VAL A 13 3.30 -1.15 -5.50
N HIS A 14 4.57 -1.57 -5.48
CA HIS A 14 4.96 -2.96 -5.60
C HIS A 14 5.18 -3.57 -4.21
N THR A 15 4.56 -4.72 -3.96
CA THR A 15 4.75 -5.54 -2.76
C THR A 15 5.86 -6.56 -2.98
N ASP A 16 6.22 -7.33 -1.95
CA ASP A 16 7.13 -8.48 -2.07
C ASP A 16 6.61 -9.60 -2.99
N HIS A 17 5.35 -9.54 -3.44
CA HIS A 17 4.83 -10.41 -4.48
C HIS A 17 5.26 -10.00 -5.91
N SER A 18 5.83 -8.80 -6.08
CA SER A 18 6.58 -8.43 -7.28
C SER A 18 7.98 -9.08 -7.23
N LEU A 19 8.07 -10.36 -7.61
CA LEU A 19 9.21 -11.23 -7.27
C LEU A 19 10.61 -10.75 -7.68
N LEU A 20 10.70 -9.89 -8.70
CA LEU A 20 11.99 -9.44 -9.23
C LEU A 20 12.56 -8.20 -8.51
N ASP A 21 11.70 -7.32 -8.01
CA ASP A 21 12.07 -5.98 -7.53
C ASP A 21 11.23 -5.46 -6.35
N GLY A 22 10.23 -6.21 -5.93
CA GLY A 22 9.35 -5.90 -4.81
C GLY A 22 9.99 -6.23 -3.46
N CYS A 23 10.06 -5.22 -2.57
CA CYS A 23 10.67 -5.37 -1.24
C CYS A 23 9.69 -5.11 -0.08
N SER A 24 8.47 -4.66 -0.39
CA SER A 24 7.51 -4.20 0.61
C SER A 24 6.55 -5.31 1.02
N ARG A 25 6.80 -5.94 2.17
CA ARG A 25 5.83 -6.90 2.74
C ARG A 25 4.51 -6.22 3.04
N VAL A 26 3.41 -6.88 2.67
CA VAL A 26 2.04 -6.34 2.78
C VAL A 26 1.69 -5.87 4.19
N ASP A 27 2.05 -6.65 5.22
CA ASP A 27 1.81 -6.33 6.64
C ASP A 27 2.46 -5.00 7.05
N LYS A 28 3.74 -4.84 6.71
CA LYS A 28 4.51 -3.64 7.01
C LYS A 28 4.09 -2.44 6.18
N LEU A 29 3.72 -2.68 4.92
CA LEU A 29 3.27 -1.62 4.02
C LEU A 29 1.98 -0.97 4.54
N CYS A 30 0.98 -1.78 4.90
CA CYS A 30 -0.27 -1.27 5.47
C CYS A 30 -0.05 -0.58 6.83
N GLY A 31 0.77 -1.18 7.72
CA GLY A 31 1.12 -0.56 9.00
C GLY A 31 1.79 0.81 8.82
N ARG A 32 2.72 0.92 7.86
CA ARG A 32 3.40 2.20 7.57
C ARG A 32 2.44 3.23 6.98
N ALA A 33 1.52 2.84 6.12
CA ALA A 33 0.51 3.76 5.57
C ALA A 33 -0.39 4.33 6.68
N ALA A 34 -0.80 3.49 7.64
CA ALA A 34 -1.57 3.91 8.81
C ALA A 34 -0.79 4.88 9.71
N GLU A 35 0.49 4.60 10.00
CA GLU A 35 1.37 5.50 10.76
C GLU A 35 1.51 6.89 10.11
N LEU A 36 1.49 6.94 8.78
CA LEU A 36 1.58 8.17 8.01
C LEU A 36 0.23 8.90 7.85
N GLY A 37 -0.85 8.36 8.42
CA GLY A 37 -2.19 8.95 8.33
C GLY A 37 -2.81 8.85 6.93
N MET A 38 -2.33 7.93 6.09
CA MET A 38 -2.89 7.72 4.76
C MET A 38 -4.21 6.96 4.86
N LYS A 39 -5.30 7.56 4.35
CA LYS A 39 -6.65 6.96 4.38
C LYS A 39 -6.86 5.86 3.33
N ALA A 40 -5.95 5.75 2.37
CA ALA A 40 -6.01 4.78 1.29
C ALA A 40 -4.60 4.39 0.86
N LEU A 41 -4.49 3.20 0.26
CA LEU A 41 -3.27 2.62 -0.28
C LEU A 41 -3.66 1.66 -1.42
N SER A 42 -2.85 1.57 -2.46
CA SER A 42 -3.00 0.54 -3.49
C SER A 42 -1.84 -0.45 -3.48
N ILE A 43 -2.05 -1.60 -4.13
CA ILE A 43 -1.00 -2.53 -4.55
C ILE A 43 -1.15 -2.81 -6.04
N THR A 44 -0.05 -2.73 -6.78
CA THR A 44 0.01 -2.85 -8.24
C THR A 44 1.23 -3.69 -8.62
N ASP A 45 1.22 -4.96 -8.22
CA ASP A 45 2.32 -5.88 -8.48
C ASP A 45 2.52 -6.17 -9.98
N HIS A 46 3.73 -6.60 -10.35
CA HIS A 46 4.08 -6.87 -11.76
C HIS A 46 3.31 -8.07 -12.33
N GLY A 47 2.23 -7.78 -13.05
CA GLY A 47 1.48 -8.78 -13.84
C GLY A 47 0.74 -9.83 -13.00
N VAL A 48 0.65 -9.63 -11.68
CA VAL A 48 0.06 -10.59 -10.72
C VAL A 48 -0.74 -9.86 -9.64
N LEU A 49 -1.56 -10.62 -8.89
CA LEU A 49 -2.35 -10.14 -7.75
C LEU A 49 -2.22 -11.09 -6.53
N TYR A 50 -1.08 -11.75 -6.36
CA TYR A 50 -0.90 -12.75 -5.29
C TYR A 50 -1.08 -12.16 -3.88
N GLY A 51 -0.68 -10.90 -3.69
CA GLY A 51 -0.82 -10.19 -2.43
C GLY A 51 -2.24 -9.71 -2.10
N LEU A 52 -3.20 -9.84 -3.02
CA LEU A 52 -4.52 -9.21 -2.87
C LEU A 52 -5.27 -9.66 -1.62
N THR A 53 -5.35 -10.96 -1.36
CA THR A 53 -6.08 -11.49 -0.20
C THR A 53 -5.43 -11.06 1.12
N SER A 54 -4.10 -11.08 1.18
CA SER A 54 -3.34 -10.61 2.36
C SER A 54 -3.53 -9.11 2.57
N PHE A 55 -3.49 -8.32 1.50
CA PHE A 55 -3.67 -6.88 1.53
C PHE A 55 -5.05 -6.50 2.03
N PHE A 56 -6.10 -7.12 1.48
CA PHE A 56 -7.47 -6.86 1.89
C PHE A 56 -7.68 -7.17 3.38
N LYS A 57 -7.19 -8.32 3.87
CA LYS A 57 -7.28 -8.69 5.29
C LYS A 57 -6.50 -7.77 6.23
N GLN A 58 -5.42 -7.17 5.74
CA GLN A 58 -4.57 -6.29 6.55
C GLN A 58 -5.05 -4.84 6.56
N ALA A 59 -5.80 -4.44 5.52
CA ALA A 59 -6.34 -3.10 5.36
C ALA A 59 -7.75 -2.92 5.97
N GLU A 60 -8.41 -4.01 6.37
CA GLU A 60 -9.62 -4.03 7.21
C GLU A 60 -9.30 -3.62 8.66
#